data_AF-A0A3A5A302-F1
#
_entry.id   AF-A0A3A5A302-F1
#
_cell.length_a   1.000
_cell.length_b   1.000
_cell.length_c   1.000
_cell.angle_alpha   90.00
_cell.angle_beta   90.00
_cell.angle_gamma   90.00
#
_symmetry.space_group_name_H-M   'P 1'
#
loop_
_entity.id
_entity.type
_entity.pdbx_description
1 polymer ?
#
loop_
_entity_poly.entity_id
_entity_poly.type
_entity_poly.pdbx_seq_one_letter_code
_entity_poly.pdbx_strand_id
1 'polypeptide(L)'
;MPKAEEVRRKEALSGDAPPPPMTAEEAMAEACRCLSLNQCEGCEACRLICPDQAITKDADTQRPVIDLRYCKGCGLCAHVCPKDAIVMVTEQG
;
A
#
# COMPACT_ATOMS: atom_id res chain seq x y z
N MET A 1 42.67 15.55 14.11
CA MET A 1 41.44 16.05 13.45
C MET A 1 40.66 14.87 12.91
N PRO A 2 39.74 14.30 13.71
CA PRO A 2 38.96 13.13 13.32
C PRO A 2 37.73 13.54 12.48
N LYS A 3 37.63 12.87 11.33
CA LYS A 3 36.44 12.35 10.64
C LYS A 3 35.41 13.32 10.05
N ALA A 4 35.75 13.82 8.85
CA ALA A 4 34.81 14.29 7.82
C ALA A 4 33.72 13.24 7.42
N GLU A 5 33.92 11.97 7.80
CA GLU A 5 32.98 10.86 7.57
C GLU A 5 31.66 11.01 8.37
N GLU A 6 31.69 11.73 9.50
CA GLU A 6 30.53 11.89 10.38
C GLU A 6 29.56 12.98 9.91
N VAL A 7 30.05 13.94 9.12
CA VAL A 7 29.24 15.05 8.57
C VAL A 7 28.33 14.56 7.45
N ARG A 8 28.81 13.64 6.60
CA ARG A 8 27.98 13.04 5.52
C ARG A 8 26.79 12.22 6.03
N ARG A 9 26.84 11.72 7.27
CA ARG A 9 25.72 10.98 7.88
C ARG A 9 24.57 11.90 8.32
N LYS A 10 24.81 13.19 8.53
CA LYS A 10 23.78 14.14 8.97
C LYS A 10 22.99 14.78 7.82
N GLU A 11 23.58 14.93 6.65
CA GLU A 11 22.92 15.50 5.46
C GLU A 11 21.90 14.54 4.80
N ALA A 12 21.97 13.24 5.09
CA ALA A 12 21.00 12.26 4.61
C ALA A 12 19.67 12.24 5.40
N LEU A 13 19.58 13.00 6.49
CA LEU A 13 18.41 13.05 7.38
C LEU A 13 17.55 14.31 7.18
N SER A 14 18.01 15.27 6.37
CA SER A 14 17.18 16.34 5.81
C SER A 14 16.59 15.83 4.51
N GLY A 15 15.31 15.49 4.48
CA GLY A 15 14.62 14.84 3.35
C GLY A 15 14.57 15.61 2.01
N ASP A 16 15.50 16.54 1.77
CA ASP A 16 15.71 17.28 0.52
C ASP A 16 16.84 16.71 -0.34
N ALA A 17 17.63 15.75 0.17
CA ALA A 17 18.60 15.04 -0.65
C ALA A 17 17.86 14.07 -1.60
N PRO A 18 18.11 14.13 -2.93
CA PRO A 18 17.53 13.14 -3.84
C PRO A 18 18.02 11.75 -3.42
N PRO A 19 17.15 10.72 -3.50
CA PRO A 19 17.57 9.37 -3.19
C PRO A 19 18.79 8.99 -4.04
N PRO A 20 19.69 8.13 -3.53
CA PRO A 20 20.83 7.66 -4.32
C PRO A 20 20.34 7.10 -5.67
N PRO A 21 21.17 7.16 -6.73
CA PRO A 21 20.78 6.66 -8.04
C PRO A 21 20.37 5.19 -7.92
N MET A 22 19.08 4.94 -8.12
CA MET A 22 18.47 3.61 -8.00
C MET A 22 18.82 2.78 -9.22
N THR A 23 18.99 1.48 -9.04
CA THR A 23 18.94 0.54 -10.17
C THR A 23 17.55 0.57 -10.82
N ALA A 24 17.44 0.08 -12.05
CA ALA A 24 16.13 0.00 -12.72
C ALA A 24 15.10 -0.82 -11.91
N GLU A 25 15.55 -1.90 -11.27
CA GLU A 25 14.70 -2.76 -10.43
C GLU A 25 14.19 -2.03 -9.18
N GLU A 26 15.09 -1.36 -8.46
CA GLU A 26 14.73 -0.57 -7.28
C GLU A 26 13.79 0.59 -7.65
N ALA A 27 14.06 1.28 -8.76
CA ALA A 27 13.22 2.37 -9.24
C ALA A 27 11.80 1.89 -9.58
N MET A 28 11.67 0.70 -10.20
CA MET A 28 10.36 0.09 -10.46
C MET A 28 9.65 -0.31 -9.17
N ALA A 29 10.36 -0.91 -8.21
CA ALA A 29 9.80 -1.29 -6.91
C ALA A 29 9.33 -0.07 -6.10
N GLU A 30 10.04 1.07 -6.18
CA GLU A 30 9.59 2.34 -5.62
C GLU A 30 8.30 2.82 -6.28
N ALA A 31 8.29 2.84 -7.62
CA ALA A 31 7.16 3.30 -8.40
C ALA A 31 5.89 2.48 -8.09
N CYS A 32 6.00 1.16 -7.88
CA CYS A 32 4.85 0.31 -7.53
C CYS A 32 4.09 0.80 -6.29
N ARG A 33 4.76 1.43 -5.31
CA ARG A 33 4.09 1.99 -4.12
C ARG A 33 3.24 3.22 -4.42
N CYS A 34 3.42 3.87 -5.58
CA CYS A 34 2.58 5.00 -5.98
C CYS A 34 1.14 4.55 -6.09
N LEU A 35 0.23 5.22 -5.38
CA LEU A 35 -1.19 4.84 -5.37
C LEU A 35 -1.87 4.93 -6.74
N SER A 36 -1.24 5.54 -7.73
CA SER A 36 -1.79 5.72 -9.08
C SER A 36 -1.60 4.52 -10.04
N LEU A 37 -0.70 3.56 -9.75
CA LEU A 37 -0.38 2.47 -10.70
C LEU A 37 -1.41 1.31 -10.80
N ASN A 38 -2.64 1.50 -10.33
CA ASN A 38 -3.76 0.53 -10.43
C ASN A 38 -3.44 -0.94 -10.04
N GLN A 39 -2.42 -1.16 -9.20
CA GLN A 39 -2.05 -2.44 -8.60
C GLN A 39 -2.25 -2.39 -7.08
N CYS A 40 -2.86 -3.43 -6.51
CA CYS A 40 -3.04 -3.53 -5.07
C CYS A 40 -1.72 -3.85 -4.37
N GLU A 41 -1.25 -2.92 -3.53
CA GLU A 41 -0.03 -3.02 -2.71
C GLU A 41 -0.34 -3.24 -1.22
N GLY A 42 -1.58 -3.60 -0.88
CA GLY A 42 -1.94 -3.88 0.53
C GLY A 42 -1.90 -2.66 1.46
N CYS A 43 -2.26 -1.46 0.97
CA CYS A 43 -2.27 -0.19 1.72
C CYS A 43 -3.29 -0.08 2.87
N GLU A 44 -4.12 -1.12 3.08
CA GLU A 44 -5.09 -1.26 4.18
C GLU A 44 -6.26 -0.25 4.22
N ALA A 45 -6.38 0.67 3.26
CA ALA A 45 -7.50 1.62 3.20
C ALA A 45 -8.88 0.92 3.25
N CYS A 46 -9.04 -0.17 2.50
CA CYS A 46 -10.26 -0.98 2.48
C CYS A 46 -10.56 -1.64 3.85
N ARG A 47 -9.53 -2.07 4.57
CA ARG A 47 -9.66 -2.69 5.89
C ARG A 47 -10.09 -1.68 6.95
N LEU A 48 -9.46 -0.50 6.94
CA LEU A 48 -9.75 0.56 7.91
C LEU A 48 -11.15 1.15 7.75
N ILE A 49 -11.69 1.18 6.53
CA ILE A 49 -13.03 1.74 6.27
C ILE A 49 -14.16 0.72 6.51
N CYS A 50 -13.85 -0.58 6.64
CA CYS A 50 -14.88 -1.61 6.74
C CYS A 50 -15.60 -1.52 8.10
N PRO A 51 -16.90 -1.16 8.13
CA PRO A 51 -17.62 -0.97 9.40
C PRO A 51 -17.82 -2.29 10.16
N ASP A 52 -17.94 -3.40 9.43
CA ASP A 52 -18.12 -4.74 9.99
C ASP A 52 -16.79 -5.48 10.27
N GLN A 53 -15.65 -4.84 10.01
CA GLN A 53 -14.30 -5.44 10.15
C GLN A 53 -14.15 -6.80 9.44
N ALA A 54 -14.85 -6.98 8.31
CA ALA A 54 -14.87 -8.22 7.55
C ALA A 54 -13.62 -8.44 6.67
N ILE A 55 -12.60 -7.58 6.75
CA ILE A 55 -11.42 -7.60 5.88
C ILE A 55 -10.15 -7.82 6.71
N THR A 56 -9.37 -8.83 6.33
CA THR A 56 -8.04 -9.12 6.87
C THR A 56 -6.99 -9.04 5.77
N LYS A 57 -5.73 -9.39 6.07
CA LYS A 57 -4.67 -9.50 5.08
C LYS A 57 -4.22 -10.95 4.98
N ASP A 58 -3.95 -11.38 3.76
CA ASP A 58 -3.18 -12.58 3.50
C ASP A 58 -1.73 -12.40 4.01
N ALA A 59 -1.20 -13.42 4.69
CA ALA A 59 0.09 -13.32 5.36
C ALA A 59 1.25 -13.19 4.36
N ASP A 60 1.15 -13.88 3.22
CA ASP A 60 2.23 -13.96 2.24
C ASP A 60 2.17 -12.81 1.22
N THR A 61 0.99 -12.53 0.69
CA THR A 61 0.80 -11.53 -0.39
C THR A 61 0.46 -10.14 0.12
N GLN A 62 0.12 -9.99 1.40
CA GLN A 62 -0.34 -8.74 2.01
C GLN A 62 -1.61 -8.16 1.36
N ARG A 63 -2.30 -8.92 0.50
CA ARG A 63 -3.53 -8.50 -0.16
C ARG A 63 -4.74 -8.64 0.78
N PRO A 64 -5.79 -7.82 0.59
CA PRO A 64 -6.99 -7.91 1.39
C PRO A 64 -7.72 -9.24 1.14
N VAL A 65 -8.15 -9.89 2.22
CA VAL A 65 -9.01 -11.07 2.21
C VAL A 65 -10.34 -10.67 2.85
N ILE A 66 -11.45 -10.89 2.15
CA ILE A 66 -12.79 -10.50 2.60
C ILE A 66 -13.54 -11.75 3.09
N ASP A 67 -13.91 -11.79 4.37
CA ASP A 67 -14.78 -12.85 4.90
C ASP A 67 -16.24 -12.55 4.55
N LEU A 68 -16.75 -13.23 3.52
CA LEU A 68 -18.10 -13.04 3.00
C LEU A 68 -19.20 -13.41 4.02
N ARG A 69 -18.89 -14.16 5.09
CA ARG A 69 -19.87 -14.46 6.15
C ARG A 69 -20.20 -13.25 6.99
N TYR A 70 -19.25 -12.33 7.15
CA TYR A 70 -19.42 -11.09 7.91
C TYR A 70 -19.70 -9.89 7.01
N CYS A 71 -19.23 -9.91 5.76
CA CYS A 71 -19.45 -8.86 4.77
C CYS A 71 -20.96 -8.57 4.58
N LYS A 72 -21.34 -7.29 4.60
CA LYS A 72 -22.71 -6.83 4.35
C LYS A 72 -22.92 -6.26 2.93
N GLY A 73 -21.87 -6.28 2.11
CA GLY A 73 -21.96 -5.79 0.72
C GLY A 73 -22.14 -4.27 0.58
N CYS A 74 -21.74 -3.47 1.57
CA CYS A 74 -21.95 -2.00 1.55
C CYS A 74 -21.13 -1.24 0.49
N GLY A 75 -20.07 -1.85 -0.07
CA GLY A 75 -19.28 -1.29 -1.17
C GLY A 75 -18.27 -0.20 -0.80
N LEU A 76 -18.15 0.20 0.47
CA LEU A 76 -17.19 1.22 0.92
C LEU A 76 -15.74 0.86 0.59
N CYS A 77 -15.38 -0.42 0.72
CA CYS A 77 -14.05 -0.91 0.39
C CYS A 77 -13.70 -0.75 -1.10
N ALA A 78 -14.66 -0.98 -1.99
CA ALA A 78 -14.50 -0.74 -3.42
C ALA A 78 -14.39 0.76 -3.74
N HIS A 79 -15.26 1.57 -3.12
CA HIS A 79 -15.28 3.02 -3.34
C HIS A 79 -14.00 3.73 -2.89
N VAL A 80 -13.43 3.34 -1.74
CA VAL A 80 -12.23 3.99 -1.19
C VAL A 80 -10.95 3.53 -1.87
N CYS A 81 -10.98 2.43 -2.63
CA CYS A 81 -9.77 1.84 -3.17
C CYS A 81 -9.22 2.73 -4.30
N PRO A 82 -8.06 3.39 -4.15
CA PRO A 82 -7.50 4.24 -5.21
C PRO A 82 -6.94 3.44 -6.39
N LYS A 83 -7.01 2.11 -6.30
CA LYS A 83 -6.46 1.12 -7.24
C LYS A 83 -7.54 0.28 -7.92
N ASP A 84 -8.82 0.57 -7.65
CA ASP A 84 -9.95 -0.21 -8.13
C ASP A 84 -9.78 -1.73 -7.95
N ALA A 85 -9.07 -2.15 -6.90
CA ALA A 85 -8.66 -3.53 -6.69
C ALA A 85 -9.79 -4.44 -6.17
N ILE A 86 -10.92 -3.85 -5.79
CA ILE A 86 -12.10 -4.53 -5.26
C ILE A 86 -13.27 -4.20 -6.17
N VAL A 87 -13.90 -5.23 -6.72
CA VAL A 87 -15.05 -5.11 -7.61
C VAL A 87 -16.29 -5.61 -6.89
N MET A 88 -17.37 -4.82 -6.91
CA MET A 88 -18.67 -5.22 -6.39
C MET A 88 -19.41 -6.06 -7.43
N VAL A 89 -19.93 -7.20 -7.01
CA VAL A 89 -20.79 -8.07 -7.81
C VAL A 89 -22.09 -8.33 -7.06
N THR A 90 -23.16 -8.63 -7.78
CA THR A 90 -24.42 -9.05 -7.17
C THR A 90 -24.27 -10.44 -6.57
N GLU A 91 -24.74 -10.62 -5.34
CA GLU A 91 -24.81 -11.93 -4.69
C GLU A 91 -25.60 -12.92 -5.57
N GLN A 92 -25.03 -14.12 -5.77
CA GLN A 92 -25.67 -15.19 -6.52
C GLN A 92 -26.43 -16.07 -5.52
N GLY A 93 -27.75 -15.92 -5.49
CA GLY A 93 -28.65 -16.74 -4.66
C GLY A 93 -29.05 -18.05 -5.33
#